data_AF-A0A8J3GJ28-F1
#
_entry.id   AF-A0A8J3GJ28-F1
#
_cell.length_a   1.000
_cell.length_b   1.000
_cell.length_c   1.000
_cell.angle_alpha   90.00
_cell.angle_beta   90.00
_cell.angle_gamma   90.00
#
_symmetry.space_group_name_H-M   'P 1'
#
loop_
_entity.id
_entity.type
_entity.pdbx_description
1 polymer ?
#
loop_
_entity_poly.entity_id
_entity_poly.type
_entity_poly.pdbx_seq_one_letter_code
_entity_poly.pdbx_strand_id
1 'polypeptide(L)'
;MPTLNGSRYFLLEPPHHVVPPNFVAFVERLIEADYIPVVTHPERLTWVTKNYDLIESVGRLGALMQITAGSLTGQFGTQAKALSDRMLEEGRIDLVASDAHNVSGRSPVLSTAYALVEEKAGAETARNLFVETPARILRNAQIRAVGMDAARGAKREAVSKSRAGKFWRMFQGR
;
A
#
# COMPACT_ATOMS: atom_id res chain seq x y z
N MET A 1 9.96 -14.89 -12.57
CA MET A 1 9.96 -14.01 -11.39
C MET A 1 9.55 -14.85 -10.20
N PRO A 2 10.35 -14.93 -9.12
CA PRO A 2 9.95 -15.69 -7.93
C PRO A 2 8.72 -15.03 -7.29
N THR A 3 7.71 -15.83 -6.96
CA THR A 3 6.49 -15.37 -6.30
C THR A 3 6.37 -15.94 -4.90
N LEU A 4 5.53 -15.34 -4.07
CA LEU A 4 5.28 -15.77 -2.70
C LEU A 4 4.43 -17.05 -2.71
N ASN A 5 5.04 -18.17 -2.32
CA ASN A 5 4.36 -19.47 -2.21
C ASN A 5 3.63 -19.92 -3.49
N GLY A 6 4.21 -19.65 -4.67
CA GLY A 6 3.59 -20.02 -5.96
C GLY A 6 2.30 -19.23 -6.29
N SER A 7 2.00 -18.16 -5.56
CA SER A 7 0.88 -17.27 -5.85
C SER A 7 1.21 -16.27 -6.96
N ARG A 8 0.25 -15.40 -7.31
CA ARG A 8 0.50 -14.24 -8.19
C ARG A 8 1.20 -13.06 -7.50
N TYR A 9 1.33 -13.11 -6.18
CA TYR A 9 1.93 -12.03 -5.39
C TYR A 9 3.44 -12.17 -5.35
N PHE A 10 4.16 -11.06 -5.48
CA PHE A 10 5.62 -11.06 -5.38
C PHE A 10 6.12 -9.81 -4.68
N LEU A 11 7.29 -9.90 -4.04
CA LEU A 11 7.93 -8.75 -3.39
C LEU A 11 8.59 -7.88 -4.46
N LEU A 12 8.15 -6.63 -4.53
CA LEU A 12 8.76 -5.60 -5.36
C LEU A 12 9.49 -4.63 -4.44
N GLU A 13 10.82 -4.68 -4.44
CA GLU A 13 11.67 -3.79 -3.65
C GLU A 13 12.25 -2.67 -4.54
N PRO A 14 11.74 -1.43 -4.44
CA PRO A 14 12.31 -0.31 -5.17
C PRO A 14 13.67 0.14 -4.58
N PRO A 15 14.52 0.83 -5.35
CA PRO A 15 15.75 1.42 -4.83
C PRO A 15 15.46 2.39 -3.69
N HIS A 16 16.24 2.30 -2.61
CA HIS A 16 16.05 3.10 -1.40
C HIS A 16 16.15 4.61 -1.62
N HIS A 17 17.00 5.06 -2.55
CA HIS A 17 17.39 6.47 -2.64
C HIS A 17 16.93 7.20 -3.90
N VAL A 18 16.48 6.46 -4.92
CA VAL A 18 16.14 7.01 -6.23
C VAL A 18 14.78 6.49 -6.65
N VAL A 19 13.93 7.39 -7.15
CA VAL A 19 12.64 7.04 -7.73
C VAL A 19 12.89 6.20 -8.99
N PRO A 20 12.32 4.98 -9.10
CA PRO A 20 12.44 4.21 -10.33
C PRO A 20 11.82 4.98 -11.52
N PRO A 21 12.50 5.04 -12.66
CA PRO A 21 11.92 5.64 -13.85
C PRO A 21 10.66 4.87 -14.25
N ASN A 22 9.58 5.59 -14.59
CA ASN A 22 8.30 5.02 -15.02
C ASN A 22 7.70 4.01 -14.02
N PHE A 23 7.91 4.20 -12.72
CA PHE A 23 7.50 3.25 -11.68
C PHE A 23 6.02 2.83 -11.78
N VAL A 24 5.12 3.80 -12.01
CA VAL A 24 3.67 3.54 -12.13
C VAL A 24 3.36 2.66 -13.35
N ALA A 25 3.91 2.99 -14.53
CA ALA A 25 3.71 2.22 -15.75
C ALA A 25 4.36 0.82 -15.68
N PHE A 26 5.42 0.67 -14.88
CA PHE A 26 5.99 -0.64 -14.59
C PHE A 26 5.02 -1.49 -13.76
N VAL A 27 4.46 -0.93 -12.68
CA VAL A 27 3.46 -1.61 -11.84
C VAL A 27 2.20 -1.97 -12.64
N GLU A 28 1.72 -1.06 -13.48
CA GLU A 28 0.55 -1.30 -14.33
C GLU A 28 0.73 -2.54 -15.22
N ARG A 29 1.87 -2.63 -15.94
CA ARG A 29 2.18 -3.79 -16.79
C ARG A 29 2.29 -5.11 -16.02
N LEU A 30 2.75 -5.08 -14.77
CA LEU A 30 2.79 -6.28 -13.92
C LEU A 30 1.38 -6.76 -13.60
N ILE A 31 0.50 -5.84 -13.22
CA ILE A 31 -0.90 -6.14 -12.88
C ILE A 31 -1.67 -6.63 -14.11
N GLU A 32 -1.44 -6.03 -15.28
CA GLU A 32 -2.01 -6.50 -16.56
C GLU A 32 -1.57 -7.93 -16.93
N ALA A 33 -0.37 -8.32 -16.50
CA ALA A 33 0.17 -9.67 -16.68
C ALA A 33 -0.27 -10.64 -15.56
N ASP A 34 -1.26 -10.27 -14.74
CA ASP A 34 -1.77 -11.02 -13.58
C ASP A 34 -0.73 -11.26 -12.47
N TYR A 35 0.31 -10.41 -12.38
CA TYR A 35 1.22 -10.38 -11.25
C TYR A 35 0.91 -9.21 -10.32
N ILE A 36 0.69 -9.48 -9.03
CA ILE A 36 0.35 -8.44 -8.06
C ILE A 36 1.60 -8.07 -7.24
N PRO A 37 2.18 -6.87 -7.45
CA PRO A 37 3.32 -6.44 -6.69
C PRO A 37 2.93 -6.12 -5.25
N VAL A 38 3.75 -6.60 -4.32
CA VAL A 38 3.80 -6.17 -2.93
C VAL A 38 4.99 -5.24 -2.80
N VAL A 39 4.74 -3.93 -2.81
CA VAL A 39 5.77 -2.90 -2.65
C VAL A 39 6.30 -2.98 -1.23
N THR A 40 7.57 -3.35 -1.10
CA THR A 40 8.18 -3.57 0.21
C THR A 40 8.63 -2.25 0.82
N HIS A 41 8.33 -2.13 2.11
CA HIS A 41 8.76 -1.08 3.02
C HIS A 41 8.87 0.33 2.40
N PRO A 42 7.79 0.86 1.78
CA PRO A 42 7.81 2.20 1.18
C PRO A 42 8.15 3.29 2.21
N GLU A 43 7.92 3.05 3.50
CA GLU A 43 8.29 3.95 4.58
C GLU A 43 9.81 4.16 4.73
N ARG A 44 10.62 3.23 4.21
CA ARG A 44 12.08 3.25 4.25
C ARG A 44 12.72 3.83 2.99
N LEU A 45 11.93 4.25 2.01
CA LEU A 45 12.40 4.83 0.76
C LEU A 45 12.55 6.34 0.95
N THR A 46 13.78 6.88 0.85
CA THR A 46 14.07 8.27 1.20
C THR A 46 13.37 9.28 0.29
N TRP A 47 12.92 8.83 -0.89
CA TRP A 47 12.19 9.63 -1.85
C TRP A 47 10.67 9.65 -1.62
N VAL A 48 10.10 8.72 -0.85
CA VAL A 48 8.64 8.60 -0.70
C VAL A 48 8.03 9.80 0.01
N THR A 49 8.72 10.42 0.98
CA THR A 49 8.20 11.64 1.63
C THR A 49 7.89 12.76 0.62
N LYS A 50 8.68 12.88 -0.44
CA LYS A 50 8.49 13.90 -1.51
C LYS A 50 7.62 13.43 -2.67
N ASN A 51 7.42 12.12 -2.81
CA ASN A 51 6.72 11.50 -3.96
C ASN A 51 5.67 10.49 -3.46
N TYR A 52 4.94 10.85 -2.40
CA TYR A 52 3.96 9.98 -1.75
C TYR A 52 2.79 9.63 -2.69
N ASP A 53 2.50 10.53 -3.63
CA ASP A 53 1.54 10.35 -4.71
C ASP A 53 1.84 9.14 -5.61
N LEU A 54 3.12 8.76 -5.75
CA LEU A 54 3.49 7.54 -6.49
C LEU A 54 3.00 6.29 -5.76
N ILE A 55 3.16 6.24 -4.43
CA ILE A 55 2.68 5.14 -3.59
C ILE A 55 1.16 5.02 -3.68
N GLU A 56 0.45 6.14 -3.60
CA GLU A 56 -1.00 6.14 -3.79
C GLU A 56 -1.40 5.72 -5.21
N SER A 57 -0.64 6.10 -6.22
CA SER A 57 -0.91 5.75 -7.62
C SER A 57 -0.79 4.26 -7.86
N VAL A 58 0.27 3.63 -7.35
CA VAL A 58 0.44 2.17 -7.49
C VAL A 58 -0.57 1.39 -6.64
N GLY A 59 -0.94 1.90 -5.46
CA GLY A 59 -2.03 1.33 -4.65
C GLY A 59 -3.38 1.38 -5.36
N ARG A 60 -3.69 2.48 -6.06
CA ARG A 60 -4.89 2.61 -6.91
C ARG A 60 -4.92 1.61 -8.07
N LEU A 61 -3.77 1.23 -8.60
CA LEU A 61 -3.66 0.20 -9.65
C LEU A 61 -3.91 -1.21 -9.11
N GLY A 62 -3.70 -1.44 -7.82
CA GLY A 62 -3.88 -2.76 -7.18
C GLY A 62 -2.61 -3.33 -6.55
N ALA A 63 -1.50 -2.59 -6.52
CA ALA A 63 -0.31 -2.98 -5.78
C ALA A 63 -0.57 -2.97 -4.27
N LEU A 64 -0.01 -3.93 -3.54
CA LEU A 64 -0.11 -4.00 -2.08
C LEU A 64 1.05 -3.26 -1.41
N MET A 65 0.79 -2.59 -0.30
CA MET A 65 1.79 -1.89 0.51
C MET A 65 2.14 -2.70 1.75
N GLN A 66 3.40 -3.13 1.86
CA GLN A 66 3.93 -3.83 3.01
C GLN A 66 4.78 -2.91 3.87
N ILE A 67 4.38 -2.67 5.12
CA ILE A 67 5.17 -1.88 6.09
C ILE A 67 5.97 -2.82 7.00
N THR A 68 7.15 -2.38 7.43
CA THR A 68 8.00 -3.16 8.34
C THR A 68 7.55 -3.00 9.79
N ALA A 69 7.46 -4.10 10.53
CA ALA A 69 7.17 -4.08 11.97
C ALA A 69 8.14 -3.18 12.75
N GLY A 70 9.44 -3.26 12.41
CA GLY A 70 10.46 -2.40 12.98
C GLY A 70 10.22 -0.90 12.75
N SER A 71 9.63 -0.51 11.63
CA SER A 71 9.35 0.90 11.34
C SER A 71 8.23 1.43 12.23
N LEU A 72 7.16 0.65 12.43
CA LEU A 72 6.07 0.96 13.36
C LEU A 72 6.58 1.10 14.81
N THR A 73 7.55 0.28 15.21
CA THR A 73 8.14 0.32 16.55
C THR A 73 9.34 1.27 16.67
N GLY A 74 9.70 2.01 15.60
CA GLY A 74 10.77 3.01 15.62
C GLY A 74 12.21 2.51 15.44
N GLN A 75 12.43 1.23 15.14
CA GLN A 75 13.77 0.65 14.92
C GLN A 75 14.50 1.26 13.71
N PHE A 76 13.76 1.68 12.68
CA PHE A 76 14.32 2.31 11.48
C PHE A 76 14.35 3.85 11.54
N GLY A 77 14.30 4.42 12.74
CA GLY A 77 14.39 5.85 12.97
C GLY A 77 13.06 6.60 12.84
N THR A 78 13.10 7.89 13.19
CA THR A 78 11.91 8.73 13.34
C THR A 78 11.17 8.99 12.03
N GLN A 79 11.90 9.10 10.91
CA GLN A 79 11.29 9.32 9.59
C GLN A 79 10.46 8.10 9.15
N ALA A 80 11.03 6.89 9.21
CA ALA A 80 10.33 5.67 8.85
C ALA A 80 9.13 5.43 9.76
N LYS A 81 9.26 5.71 11.07
CA LYS A 81 8.15 5.64 12.01
C LYS A 81 7.04 6.63 11.68
N ALA A 82 7.37 7.90 11.46
CA ALA A 82 6.38 8.93 11.12
C ALA A 82 5.62 8.61 9.83
N LEU A 83 6.32 8.09 8.82
CA LEU A 83 5.69 7.68 7.57
C LEU A 83 4.84 6.40 7.75
N SER A 84 5.27 5.46 8.59
CA SER A 84 4.45 4.28 8.95
C SER A 84 3.16 4.70 9.67
N ASP A 85 3.27 5.59 10.66
CA ASP A 85 2.13 6.11 11.41
C ASP A 85 1.15 6.84 10.48
N ARG A 86 1.66 7.69 9.59
CA ARG A 86 0.84 8.36 8.56
C ARG A 86 0.12 7.36 7.66
N MET A 87 0.85 6.36 7.12
CA MET A 87 0.25 5.35 6.24
C MET A 87 -0.80 4.52 6.96
N LEU A 88 -0.62 4.24 8.25
CA LEU A 88 -1.60 3.56 9.09
C LEU A 88 -2.87 4.41 9.26
N GLU A 89 -2.71 5.68 9.64
CA GLU A 89 -3.81 6.64 9.84
C GLU A 89 -4.62 6.86 8.55
N GLU A 90 -3.95 6.91 7.40
CA GLU A 90 -4.59 7.08 6.09
C GLU A 90 -5.16 5.79 5.50
N GLY A 91 -4.99 4.64 6.18
CA GLY A 91 -5.43 3.33 5.69
C GLY A 91 -4.74 2.95 4.38
N ARG A 92 -3.41 3.13 4.29
CA ARG A 92 -2.56 2.90 3.11
C ARG A 92 -1.64 1.69 3.25
N ILE A 93 -1.94 0.79 4.20
CA ILE A 93 -1.17 -0.43 4.47
C ILE A 93 -2.04 -1.65 4.16
N ASP A 94 -1.51 -2.62 3.42
CA ASP A 94 -2.20 -3.90 3.17
C ASP A 94 -1.71 -5.02 4.09
N LEU A 95 -0.43 -4.97 4.47
CA LEU A 95 0.18 -5.94 5.37
C LEU A 95 1.38 -5.40 6.14
N VAL A 96 1.67 -6.03 7.26
CA VAL A 96 2.90 -5.80 8.03
C VAL A 96 3.74 -7.07 8.03
N ALA A 97 5.05 -6.91 7.80
CA ALA A 97 6.02 -8.01 7.84
C ALA A 97 7.23 -7.62 8.68
N SER A 98 7.97 -8.61 9.17
CA SER A 98 9.13 -8.35 10.03
C SER A 98 10.32 -7.74 9.31
N ASP A 99 10.56 -8.17 8.06
CA ASP A 99 11.81 -7.94 7.33
C ASP A 99 13.04 -8.29 8.20
N ALA A 100 12.94 -9.41 8.94
CA ALA A 100 13.93 -9.82 9.93
C ALA A 100 15.17 -10.42 9.28
N HIS A 101 16.35 -10.07 9.80
CA HIS A 101 17.64 -10.59 9.30
C HIS A 101 18.49 -11.25 10.40
N ASN A 102 18.20 -10.98 11.68
CA ASN A 102 18.92 -11.55 12.83
C ASN A 102 18.10 -11.36 14.12
N VAL A 103 18.60 -11.88 15.25
CA VAL A 103 17.90 -11.86 16.55
C VAL A 103 18.17 -10.62 17.42
N SER A 104 19.10 -9.74 17.02
CA SER A 104 19.56 -8.62 17.85
C SER A 104 19.36 -7.22 17.22
N GLY A 105 19.62 -7.06 15.92
CA GLY A 105 19.52 -5.78 15.21
C GLY A 105 18.28 -5.64 14.32
N ARG A 106 17.84 -6.73 13.68
CA ARG A 106 16.63 -6.79 12.84
C ARG A 106 15.73 -7.92 13.33
N SER A 107 15.42 -7.89 14.63
CA SER A 107 14.54 -8.85 15.28
C SER A 107 13.11 -8.68 14.79
N PRO A 108 12.29 -9.75 14.70
CA PRO A 108 11.01 -9.67 14.00
C PRO A 108 9.98 -8.67 14.55
N VAL A 109 9.95 -8.45 15.87
CA VAL A 109 9.06 -7.52 16.61
C VAL A 109 7.58 -7.47 16.21
N LEU A 110 7.06 -8.51 15.56
CA LEU A 110 5.69 -8.57 15.05
C LEU A 110 4.64 -8.45 16.16
N SER A 111 4.84 -9.10 17.31
CA SER A 111 3.88 -9.03 18.43
C SER A 111 3.76 -7.61 18.99
N THR A 112 4.89 -6.89 19.10
CA THR A 112 4.89 -5.50 19.56
C THR A 112 4.23 -4.58 18.53
N ALA A 113 4.55 -4.75 17.25
CA ALA A 113 3.91 -3.98 16.19
C ALA A 113 2.40 -4.27 16.09
N TYR A 114 1.97 -5.52 16.30
CA TYR A 114 0.57 -5.91 16.32
C TYR A 114 -0.20 -5.17 17.42
N ALA A 115 0.30 -5.22 18.66
CA ALA A 115 -0.34 -4.54 19.79
C ALA A 115 -0.44 -3.03 19.56
N LEU A 116 0.60 -2.41 19.00
CA LEU A 116 0.59 -0.98 18.64
C LEU A 116 -0.49 -0.66 17.59
N VAL A 117 -0.61 -1.50 16.55
CA VAL A 117 -1.62 -1.31 15.51
C VAL A 117 -3.03 -1.55 16.06
N GLU A 118 -3.21 -2.55 16.93
CA GLU A 118 -4.48 -2.82 17.58
C GLU A 118 -4.93 -1.65 18.45
N GLU A 119 -4.03 -1.06 19.23
CA GLU A 119 -4.29 0.14 20.03
C GLU A 119 -4.70 1.34 19.16
N LYS A 120 -3.98 1.57 18.05
CA LYS A 120 -4.17 2.76 17.21
C LYS A 120 -5.32 2.66 16.21
N ALA A 121 -5.54 1.48 15.62
CA ALA A 121 -6.41 1.27 14.47
C ALA A 121 -7.45 0.15 14.68
N GLY A 122 -7.48 -0.45 15.87
CA GLY A 122 -8.43 -1.48 16.26
C GLY A 122 -8.01 -2.90 15.90
N ALA A 123 -8.58 -3.86 16.62
CA ALA A 123 -8.28 -5.28 16.50
C ALA A 123 -8.55 -5.86 15.09
N GLU A 124 -9.60 -5.39 14.42
CA GLU A 124 -9.91 -5.84 13.05
C GLU A 124 -8.81 -5.43 12.07
N THR A 125 -8.36 -4.17 12.12
CA THR A 125 -7.25 -3.69 11.30
C THR A 125 -5.98 -4.47 11.58
N ALA A 126 -5.60 -4.62 12.85
CA ALA A 126 -4.42 -5.40 13.24
C ALA A 126 -4.49 -6.84 12.71
N ARG A 127 -5.64 -7.50 12.87
CA ARG A 127 -5.84 -8.87 12.34
C ARG A 127 -5.74 -8.91 10.81
N ASN A 128 -6.31 -7.95 10.10
CA ASN A 128 -6.23 -7.91 8.65
C ASN A 128 -4.79 -7.75 8.14
N LEU A 129 -4.03 -6.82 8.73
CA LEU A 129 -2.66 -6.51 8.28
C LEU A 129 -1.65 -7.61 8.62
N PHE A 130 -1.81 -8.31 9.75
CA PHE A 130 -0.82 -9.28 10.23
C PHE A 130 -1.19 -10.73 9.96
N VAL A 131 -2.48 -11.05 9.73
CA VAL A 131 -2.97 -12.43 9.62
C VAL A 131 -3.73 -12.66 8.32
N GLU A 132 -4.81 -11.91 8.08
CA GLU A 132 -5.75 -12.25 7.00
C GLU A 132 -5.16 -11.95 5.61
N THR A 133 -4.56 -10.78 5.39
CA THR A 133 -3.93 -10.45 4.10
C THR A 133 -2.76 -11.39 3.78
N PRO A 134 -1.79 -11.63 4.69
CA PRO A 134 -0.75 -12.64 4.47
C PRO A 134 -1.31 -14.04 4.16
N ALA A 135 -2.33 -14.49 4.90
CA ALA A 135 -2.95 -15.80 4.63
C ALA A 135 -3.61 -15.88 3.25
N ARG A 136 -4.22 -14.79 2.78
CA ARG A 136 -4.78 -14.70 1.42
C ARG A 136 -3.70 -14.76 0.35
N ILE A 137 -2.57 -14.09 0.55
CA ILE A 137 -1.40 -14.18 -0.34
C ILE A 137 -0.97 -15.65 -0.49
N LEU A 138 -0.78 -16.35 0.63
CA LEU A 138 -0.34 -17.75 0.62
C LEU A 138 -1.31 -18.70 -0.10
N ARG A 139 -2.61 -18.40 -0.06
CA ARG A 139 -3.67 -19.16 -0.74
C ARG A 139 -3.93 -18.70 -2.17
N ASN A 140 -3.17 -17.73 -2.68
CA ASN A 140 -3.42 -17.06 -3.97
C ASN A 140 -4.84 -16.46 -4.09
N ALA A 141 -5.47 -16.14 -2.96
CA ALA A 141 -6.83 -15.60 -2.90
C ALA A 141 -6.86 -14.13 -3.32
N GLN A 142 -8.00 -13.67 -3.84
CA GLN A 142 -8.15 -12.27 -4.25
C GLN A 142 -8.06 -11.32 -3.05
N ILE A 143 -7.23 -10.29 -3.20
CA ILE A 143 -7.08 -9.19 -2.25
C ILE A 143 -7.47 -7.90 -2.97
N ARG A 144 -8.22 -7.04 -2.29
CA ARG A 144 -8.54 -5.70 -2.77
C ARG A 144 -7.57 -4.74 -2.11
N ALA A 145 -6.64 -4.19 -2.89
CA ALA A 145 -5.60 -3.30 -2.37
C ALA A 145 -6.19 -2.03 -1.76
N VAL A 146 -5.59 -1.56 -0.68
CA VAL A 146 -5.91 -0.27 -0.08
C VAL A 146 -5.59 0.86 -1.08
N GLY A 147 -6.60 1.64 -1.44
CA GLY A 147 -6.49 2.72 -2.44
C GLY A 147 -7.33 2.50 -3.71
N MET A 148 -7.72 1.26 -4.04
CA MET A 148 -8.63 1.02 -5.18
C MET A 148 -10.02 1.68 -4.98
N ASP A 149 -10.42 1.96 -3.74
CA ASP A 149 -11.73 2.53 -3.41
C ASP A 149 -11.84 4.03 -3.69
N ALA A 150 -10.76 4.79 -3.46
CA ALA A 150 -10.70 6.22 -3.76
C ALA A 150 -10.92 6.49 -5.26
N ALA A 151 -10.44 5.60 -6.15
CA ALA A 151 -10.58 5.72 -7.60
C ALA A 151 -12.04 5.58 -8.08
N ARG A 152 -12.88 4.78 -7.40
CA ARG A 152 -14.31 4.64 -7.73
C ARG A 152 -15.12 5.86 -7.29
N GLY A 153 -14.79 6.45 -6.15
CA GLY A 153 -15.40 7.70 -5.67
C GLY A 153 -15.13 8.87 -6.61
N ALA A 154 -13.86 9.09 -6.98
CA ALA A 154 -13.46 10.15 -7.89
C ALA A 154 -14.08 10.02 -9.30
N LYS A 155 -14.15 8.79 -9.86
CA LYS A 155 -14.84 8.55 -11.15
C LYS A 155 -16.35 8.85 -11.08
N ARG A 156 -17.03 8.50 -9.98
CA ARG A 156 -18.46 8.81 -9.79
C ARG A 156 -18.71 10.32 -9.70
N GLU A 157 -17.84 11.04 -9.01
CA GLU A 157 -17.95 12.50 -8.83
C GLU A 157 -17.65 13.28 -10.13
N ALA A 158 -16.65 12.84 -10.90
CA ALA A 158 -16.32 13.42 -12.21
C ALA A 158 -17.45 13.19 -13.24
N VAL A 159 -18.07 12.01 -13.25
CA VAL A 159 -19.23 11.71 -14.12
C VAL A 159 -20.45 12.53 -13.70
N SER A 160 -20.67 12.74 -12.40
CA SER A 160 -21.73 13.61 -11.87
C SER A 160 -21.54 15.07 -12.31
N LYS A 161 -20.34 15.64 -12.12
CA LYS A 161 -20.00 17.01 -12.55
C LYS A 161 -20.10 17.19 -14.07
N SER A 162 -19.70 16.19 -14.85
CA SER A 162 -19.85 16.19 -16.32
C SER A 162 -21.31 16.19 -16.78
N ARG A 163 -22.18 15.40 -16.12
CA ARG A 163 -23.63 15.38 -16.41
C ARG A 163 -24.31 16.68 -15.99
N ALA A 164 -23.97 17.24 -14.84
CA ALA A 164 -24.49 18.53 -14.38
C ALA A 164 -24.10 19.68 -15.32
N GLY A 165 -22.84 19.71 -15.80
CA GLY A 165 -22.39 20.70 -16.77
C GLY A 165 -23.05 20.59 -18.15
N LYS A 166 -23.34 19.36 -18.62
CA LYS A 166 -24.11 19.14 -19.86
C LYS A 166 -25.58 19.53 -19.71
N PHE A 167 -26.19 19.27 -18.55
CA PHE A 167 -27.57 19.66 -18.25
C PHE A 167 -27.73 21.18 -18.27
N TRP A 168 -26.83 21.92 -17.61
CA TRP A 168 -26.86 23.40 -17.61
C TRP A 168 -26.67 24.02 -18.99
N ARG A 169 -25.81 23.45 -19.84
CA ARG A 169 -25.62 23.92 -21.23
C ARG A 169 -26.85 23.72 -22.12
N MET A 170 -27.75 22.81 -21.77
CA MET A 170 -28.99 22.58 -22.52
C MET A 170 -30.07 23.65 -22.24
N PHE A 171 -29.97 24.35 -21.11
CA PHE A 171 -30.95 25.39 -20.69
C PHE A 171 -30.51 26.83 -20.98
N GLN A 172 -29.29 27.06 -21.49
CA GLN A 172 -28.77 28.40 -21.82
C GLN A 172 -28.81 28.72 -23.33
N GLY A 173 -29.40 27.85 -24.15
CA GLY A 173 -29.55 28.06 -25.59
C GLY A 173 -31.00 28.30 -26.00
N ARG A 174 -31.55 29.48 -25.70
CA ARG A 174 -32.67 30.12 -26.41
C ARG A 174 -32.59 31.63 -26.23
#